data_AF-A0A0B6Y8C6-F1
#
_entry.id   AF-A0A0B6Y8C6-F1
#
_cell.length_a   1.000
_cell.length_b   1.000
_cell.length_c   1.000
_cell.angle_alpha   90.00
_cell.angle_beta   90.00
_cell.angle_gamma   90.00
#
_symmetry.space_group_name_H-M   'P 1'
#
loop_
_entity.id
_entity.type
_entity.pdbx_description
1 polymer ?
#
loop_
_entity_poly.entity_id
_entity_poly.type
_entity_poly.pdbx_seq_one_letter_code
_entity_poly.pdbx_strand_id
1 'polypeptide(L)' 'AVLEGSESRVTKLTNGNLLIKDLQLSDTGVYKCMASNNMGNSSSSGHLTVVTRTVISIPPSDIHVDINSTAFLAC' A
#
# COMPACT_ATOMS: atom_id res chain seq x y z
N ALA A 1 3.08 2.84 24.47
CA ALA A 1 2.96 1.41 24.13
C ALA A 1 4.13 1.04 23.24
N VAL A 2 5.11 0.35 23.80
CA VAL A 2 6.25 -0.19 23.04
C VAL A 2 5.70 -1.40 22.29
N LEU A 3 5.80 -1.39 20.96
CA LEU A 3 5.42 -2.52 20.11
C LEU A 3 6.53 -3.59 20.20
N GLU A 4 6.64 -4.25 21.35
CA GLU A 4 7.55 -5.37 21.57
C GLU A 4 6.74 -6.67 21.68
N GLY A 5 7.04 -7.62 20.80
CA GLY A 5 6.87 -9.04 21.11
C GLY A 5 5.47 -9.64 20.97
N SER A 6 4.80 -9.43 19.84
CA SER A 6 3.91 -10.43 19.23
C SER A 6 4.25 -10.46 17.73
N GLU A 7 3.83 -11.46 16.94
CA GLU A 7 3.88 -11.37 15.47
C GLU A 7 2.96 -10.25 14.96
N SER A 8 3.31 -9.01 15.29
CA SER A 8 2.65 -7.82 14.82
C SER A 8 3.15 -7.57 13.40
N ARG A 9 2.20 -7.31 12.51
CA ARG A 9 2.44 -6.88 11.15
C ARG A 9 3.28 -5.58 11.11
N VAL A 10 3.18 -4.76 12.15
CA VAL A 10 3.89 -3.48 12.30
C VAL A 10 4.93 -3.59 13.41
N THR A 11 6.20 -3.39 13.06
CA THR A 11 7.34 -3.54 13.97
C THR A 11 8.32 -2.38 13.79
N LYS A 12 8.75 -1.78 14.90
CA LYS A 12 9.87 -0.85 14.90
C LYS A 12 11.18 -1.64 15.00
N LEU A 13 12.07 -1.46 14.02
CA LEU A 13 13.39 -2.09 13.99
C LEU A 13 14.35 -1.37 14.94
N THR A 14 15.42 -2.06 15.35
CA THR A 14 16.45 -1.54 16.28
C THR A 14 17.19 -0.32 15.74
N ASN A 15 17.30 -0.19 14.41
CA ASN A 15 17.87 0.98 13.75
C ASN A 15 16.90 2.18 13.65
N GLY A 16 15.69 2.07 14.20
CA GLY A 16 14.67 3.13 14.19
C GLY A 16 13.71 3.09 13.01
N ASN A 17 13.90 2.18 12.04
CA ASN A 17 12.99 2.04 10.90
C ASN A 17 11.66 1.41 11.30
N LEU A 18 10.60 1.72 10.56
CA LEU A 18 9.30 1.06 10.68
C LEU A 18 9.17 -0.02 9.59
N LEU A 19 8.94 -1.26 10.00
CA LEU A 19 8.62 -2.38 9.11
C LEU A 19 7.12 -2.65 9.19
N ILE A 20 6.45 -2.68 8.04
CA ILE A 20 5.05 -3.08 7.90
C ILE A 20 5.01 -4.26 6.92
N LYS A 21 4.66 -5.45 7.42
CA LYS A 21 4.43 -6.64 6.59
C LYS A 21 3.01 -6.60 6.01
N ASP A 22 2.74 -7.42 5.00
CA ASP A 22 1.39 -7.64 4.44
C ASP A 22 0.55 -6.36 4.31
N LEU A 23 1.06 -5.40 3.52
CA LEU A 23 0.45 -4.08 3.37
C LEU A 23 -1.03 -4.18 2.98
N GLN A 24 -1.85 -3.39 3.68
CA GLN A 24 -3.29 -3.27 3.44
C GLN A 24 -3.59 -1.85 2.96
N LEU A 25 -4.69 -1.67 2.21
CA LEU A 25 -5.13 -0.34 1.77
C LEU A 25 -5.30 0.64 2.94
N SER A 26 -5.73 0.12 4.10
CA SER A 26 -5.88 0.86 5.36
C SER A 26 -4.57 1.40 5.95
N ASP A 27 -3.42 0.94 5.49
CA ASP A 27 -2.11 1.47 5.90
C ASP A 27 -1.75 2.78 5.21
N THR A 28 -2.52 3.20 4.20
CA THR A 28 -2.32 4.48 3.51
C THR A 28 -2.46 5.64 4.49
N GLY A 29 -1.48 6.54 4.52
CA GLY A 29 -1.51 7.67 5.43
C GLY A 29 -0.16 8.35 5.62
N VAL A 30 -0.14 9.34 6.52
CA VAL A 30 1.07 10.07 6.89
C VAL A 30 1.75 9.37 8.06
N TYR A 31 3.01 8.98 7.87
CA TYR A 31 3.86 8.40 8.89
C TYR A 31 4.85 9.44 9.38
N LYS A 32 5.01 9.57 10.70
CA LYS A 32 5.89 10.54 11.35
C LYS A 32 6.92 9.84 12.22
N CYS A 33 8.20 10.12 11.97
CA CYS A 33 9.29 9.74 12.85
C CYS A 33 9.63 10.92 13.77
N MET A 34 9.77 10.65 15.07
CA MET A 34 10.14 11.64 16.08
C MET A 34 11.40 11.16 16.80
N ALA A 35 12.43 12.00 16.80
CA ALA A 35 13.67 11.79 17.53
C ALA A 35 13.77 12.82 18.66
N SER A 36 14.28 12.40 19.81
CA SER A 36 14.43 13.25 20.98
C SER A 36 15.77 12.97 21.64
N ASN A 37 16.43 14.04 22.09
CA ASN A 37 17.63 14.00 22.92
C ASN A 37 17.49 15.04 24.04
N ASN A 38 18.51 15.16 24.90
CA ASN A 38 18.53 16.11 26.01
C ASN A 38 18.44 17.60 25.60
N MET A 39 18.66 17.92 24.32
CA MET A 39 18.59 19.30 23.80
C MET A 39 17.26 19.62 23.10
N GLY A 40 16.42 18.61 22.85
CA GLY A 40 15.10 18.82 22.27
C GLY A 40 14.64 17.69 21.36
N ASN A 41 13.64 18.00 20.52
CA ASN A 41 12.96 17.03 19.68
C ASN A 41 12.99 17.49 18.21
N SER A 42 13.14 16.54 17.30
CA SER A 42 13.02 16.75 15.87
C SER A 42 12.07 15.71 15.27
N SER A 43 11.43 16.05 14.14
CA SER A 43 10.53 15.12 13.47
C SER A 43 10.58 15.27 11.96
N SER A 44 10.37 14.14 11.27
CA SER A 44 10.19 14.07 9.82
C SER A 44 8.95 13.25 9.50
N SER A 45 8.31 13.52 8.35
CA SER A 45 7.08 12.85 7.94
C SER A 45 7.11 12.49 6.46
N GLY A 46 6.41 11.42 6.10
CA GLY A 46 6.23 10.97 4.73
C GLY A 46 4.82 10.40 4.52
N HIS A 47 4.32 10.45 3.29
CA HIS A 47 3.03 9.88 2.92
C HIS A 47 3.23 8.52 2.25
N LEU A 48 2.59 7.48 2.78
CA LEU A 48 2.54 6.16 2.19
C LEU A 48 1.23 5.99 1.44
N THR A 49 1.31 5.68 0.16
CA THR A 49 0.15 5.27 -0.66
C THR A 49 0.28 3.79 -0.99
N VAL A 50 -0.67 2.97 -0.51
CA VAL A 50 -0.74 1.55 -0.87
C VAL A 50 -1.67 1.40 -2.06
N VAL A 51 -1.22 0.68 -3.09
CA VAL A 51 -2.00 0.40 -4.30
C VAL A 51 -2.15 -1.09 -4.50
N THR A 52 -3.29 -1.52 -5.02
CA THR A 52 -3.55 -2.91 -5.38
C THR A 52 -3.09 -3.19 -6.81
N ARG A 53 -2.82 -4.47 -7.09
CA ARG A 53 -2.49 -4.90 -8.46
C ARG A 53 -3.68 -4.66 -9.39
N THR A 54 -3.40 -4.18 -10.60
CA THR A 54 -4.41 -4.11 -11.66
C THR A 54 -4.90 -5.51 -12.02
N VAL A 55 -6.22 -5.65 -12.12
CA VAL A 55 -6.88 -6.88 -12.56
C VAL A 55 -7.79 -6.56 -13.74
N ILE A 56 -7.87 -7.48 -14.70
CA ILE A 56 -8.91 -7.43 -15.74
C ILE A 56 -10.19 -7.91 -15.07
N SER A 57 -11.13 -7.01 -14.84
CA SER A 57 -12.39 -7.32 -14.16
C SER A 57 -13.27 -8.23 -14.98
N ILE A 58 -13.32 -7.99 -16.29
CA ILE A 58 -14.14 -8.71 -17.25
C ILE A 58 -13.22 -9.09 -18.42
N PRO A 59 -12.71 -10.33 -18.50
CA PRO A 59 -11.87 -10.71 -19.62
C PRO A 59 -12.67 -10.65 -20.93
N PRO A 60 -12.09 -10.13 -22.02
CA PRO A 60 -12.73 -10.18 -23.32
C PRO A 60 -12.90 -11.65 -23.76
N SER A 61 -13.98 -11.92 -24.46
CA SER A 61 -14.29 -13.23 -25.03
C SER A 61 -14.28 -13.18 -26.56
N ASP A 62 -14.01 -14.31 -27.19
CA ASP A 62 -14.08 -14.42 -28.66
C ASP A 62 -15.51 -14.13 -29.14
N ILE A 63 -15.62 -13.24 -30.13
CA ILE A 63 -16.88 -12.90 -30.79
C ILE A 63 -16.72 -12.97 -32.30
N HIS A 64 -17.71 -13.55 -32.97
CA HIS A 64 -17.84 -13.53 -34.42
C HIS A 64 -18.81 -12.41 -34.80
N VAL A 65 -18.38 -11.56 -35.73
CA VAL A 65 -19.18 -10.43 -36.23
C VAL A 65 -19.18 -10.41 -37.75
N ASP A 66 -20.34 -10.07 -38.31
CA ASP A 66 -20.53 -9.95 -39.75
C ASP A 66 -19.88 -8.69 -40.32
N ILE A 67 -19.61 -8.71 -41.64
CA ILE A 67 -19.05 -7.58 -42.38
C ILE A 67 -19.95 -6.34 -42.19
N ASN A 68 -19.34 -5.19 -41.91
CA ASN A 68 -19.98 -3.90 -41.60
C ASN A 68 -20.72 -3.82 -40.24
N SER A 69 -20.55 -4.81 -39.36
CA SER A 69 -21.06 -4.73 -37.99
C SER A 69 -20.01 -4.15 -37.01
N THR A 70 -20.48 -3.66 -35.86
CA THR A 70 -19.61 -3.16 -34.77
C THR A 70 -19.46 -4.22 -33.68
N ALA A 71 -18.24 -4.42 -33.21
CA ALA A 71 -17.89 -5.33 -32.12
C ALA A 71 -17.62 -4.56 -30.82
N PHE A 72 -18.05 -5.10 -29.68
CA PHE A 72 -17.73 -4.59 -28.34
C PHE A 72 -17.03 -5.67 -27.53
N LEU A 73 -15.82 -5.37 -27.06
CA LEU A 73 -15.04 -6.23 -26.18
C LEU A 73 -14.98 -5.59 -24.80
N ALA A 74 -15.55 -6.26 -23.80
CA ALA A 74 -15.52 -5.81 -22.41
C ALA A 74 -14.13 -6.03 -21.79
N CYS A 75 -13.81 -5.24 -20.75
CA CYS A 75 -12.58 -5.28 -19.96
C CYS A 75 -12.90 -4.93 -18.49
#